data_AF-A0A954JDT1-F1
#
_entry.id   AF-A0A954JDT1-F1
#
_cell.length_a   1.000
_cell.length_b   1.000
_cell.length_c   1.000
_cell.angle_alpha   90.00
_cell.angle_beta   90.00
_cell.angle_gamma   90.00
#
_symmetry.space_group_name_H-M   'P 1'
#
loop_
_entity.id
_entity.type
_entity.pdbx_description
1 polymer ?
#
loop_
_entity_poly.entity_id
_entity_poly.type
_entity_poly.pdbx_seq_one_letter_code
_entity_poly.pdbx_strand_id
1 'polypeptide(L)'
;MRPEHFFSTRGMYTASLVMLLAVPASSWAQPTQSRSETSDDLTVRLVDAESNPIAGARIGFEASFGDNSFEAPSWVFVPDPASLERLPTEVISDEQGMATFKGGKTIASKYRVALVARQEELHLAGVTNLSREGNDDVKMVLYPECRITGNLQCGELESKGLELHRNWVGVNFNKQLCIEHYSNTSGFEMYLPPGEYSLFAVGGDGGTLKAERSLVVPVGVAEIELFPIELSLKPSRGLGGRPAPELTDVIAWKGDGPKSLKDLKGKVVLLDFWGYWCQACIAKMPRLIELDNLYRQHGLVILGLHIDTGEKITSLPEYDAFMERLKEKALGGKEVAYPVALIAEKETPFAGNSAKAAMCKIAAAYGVDRYPTMILIDRNGNIVGEFHDTPEDLATLKKLLGLPDGSDESKP
;
A
#
# COMPACT_ATOMS: atom_id res chain seq x y z
N MET A 1 -38.81 -77.63 -0.38
CA MET A 1 -38.87 -78.72 0.62
C MET A 1 -37.82 -78.44 1.68
N ARG A 2 -38.21 -78.43 2.97
CA ARG A 2 -37.36 -78.55 4.17
C ARG A 2 -36.59 -79.90 4.18
N PRO A 3 -35.79 -80.30 5.20
CA PRO A 3 -35.31 -79.66 6.46
C PRO A 3 -33.76 -79.77 6.64
N GLU A 4 -33.06 -79.01 7.48
CA GLU A 4 -32.87 -78.97 8.96
C GLU A 4 -32.05 -80.10 9.65
N HIS A 5 -31.13 -79.64 10.52
CA HIS A 5 -30.54 -80.22 11.74
C HIS A 5 -29.33 -81.17 11.67
N PHE A 6 -28.27 -80.89 12.45
CA PHE A 6 -28.06 -81.48 13.79
C PHE A 6 -26.86 -80.91 14.58
N PHE A 7 -26.84 -81.27 15.86
CA PHE A 7 -26.30 -80.65 17.07
C PHE A 7 -24.86 -81.05 17.51
N SER A 8 -24.30 -80.21 18.41
CA SER A 8 -23.68 -80.53 19.73
C SER A 8 -22.23 -81.03 19.86
N THR A 9 -21.51 -80.42 20.83
CA THR A 9 -20.77 -80.96 22.02
C THR A 9 -19.46 -80.20 22.27
N ARG A 10 -18.86 -80.02 23.47
CA ARG A 10 -19.25 -79.89 24.89
C ARG A 10 -17.93 -79.64 25.68
N GLY A 11 -17.96 -78.86 26.77
CA GLY A 11 -17.03 -78.93 27.92
C GLY A 11 -16.17 -77.68 28.19
N MET A 12 -15.93 -77.19 29.42
CA MET A 12 -16.27 -77.59 30.80
C MET A 12 -16.03 -76.38 31.74
N TYR A 13 -16.93 -76.20 32.73
CA TYR A 13 -16.86 -75.63 34.11
C TYR A 13 -15.82 -74.53 34.47
N THR A 14 -16.19 -73.43 35.14
CA THR A 14 -16.75 -73.35 36.50
C THR A 14 -17.38 -71.97 36.76
N ALA A 15 -18.44 -71.94 37.57
CA ALA A 15 -19.12 -70.73 38.03
C ALA A 15 -18.70 -70.42 39.48
N SER A 16 -18.50 -69.14 39.81
CA SER A 16 -18.74 -68.62 41.15
C SER A 16 -19.27 -67.20 41.07
N LEU A 17 -20.37 -67.03 41.80
CA LEU A 17 -21.31 -65.94 41.85
C LEU A 17 -20.81 -64.86 42.82
N VAL A 18 -20.78 -63.59 42.41
CA VAL A 18 -20.84 -62.45 43.37
C VAL A 18 -21.78 -61.38 42.83
N MET A 19 -22.65 -60.94 43.74
CA MET A 19 -23.83 -60.08 43.60
C MET A 19 -23.62 -58.78 42.82
N LEU A 20 -24.68 -58.41 42.08
CA LEU A 20 -24.96 -57.05 41.63
C LEU A 20 -25.08 -56.10 42.83
N LEU A 21 -24.30 -55.02 42.80
CA LEU A 21 -24.69 -53.73 43.37
C LEU A 21 -24.83 -52.73 42.22
N ALA A 22 -26.04 -52.22 42.04
CA ALA A 22 -26.33 -51.16 41.08
C ALA A 22 -25.70 -49.85 41.56
N VAL A 23 -24.91 -49.22 40.68
CA VAL A 23 -24.39 -47.85 40.85
C VAL A 23 -24.70 -47.09 39.55
N PRO A 24 -25.23 -45.85 39.64
CA PRO A 24 -25.82 -45.13 38.50
C PRO A 24 -24.81 -44.85 37.39
N ALA A 25 -25.34 -44.79 36.15
CA ALA A 25 -24.62 -44.39 34.95
C ALA A 25 -24.02 -42.99 35.12
N SER A 26 -22.77 -42.95 35.57
CA SER A 26 -21.94 -41.76 35.59
C SER A 26 -21.21 -41.66 34.26
N SER A 27 -21.50 -40.56 33.57
CA SER A 27 -20.59 -39.86 32.65
C SER A 27 -19.71 -40.75 31.75
N TRP A 28 -20.27 -41.15 30.62
CA TRP A 28 -19.46 -41.30 29.42
C TRP A 28 -19.02 -39.89 29.01
N ALA A 29 -17.93 -39.41 29.61
CA ALA A 29 -17.18 -38.29 29.05
C ALA A 29 -16.72 -38.77 27.67
N GLN A 30 -17.25 -38.17 26.61
CA GLN A 30 -16.65 -38.28 25.29
C GLN A 30 -15.17 -37.91 25.42
N PRO A 31 -14.24 -38.59 24.73
CA PRO A 31 -12.87 -38.13 24.70
C PRO A 31 -12.93 -36.70 24.16
N THR A 32 -12.57 -35.74 25.00
CA THR A 32 -12.31 -34.38 24.57
C THR A 32 -11.28 -34.53 23.46
N GLN A 33 -11.71 -34.30 22.21
CA GLN A 33 -10.78 -34.01 21.14
C GLN A 33 -9.93 -32.86 21.68
N SER A 34 -8.69 -33.15 22.02
CA SER A 34 -7.68 -32.11 22.10
C SER A 34 -7.67 -31.50 20.71
N ARG A 35 -8.39 -30.37 20.55
CA ARG A 35 -8.07 -29.42 19.50
C ARG A 35 -6.59 -29.18 19.67
N SER A 36 -5.76 -29.74 18.80
CA SER A 36 -4.40 -29.23 18.66
C SER A 36 -4.61 -27.79 18.21
N GLU A 37 -4.53 -26.86 19.15
CA GLU A 37 -4.40 -25.45 18.82
C GLU A 37 -3.12 -25.38 17.98
N THR A 38 -3.27 -25.37 16.67
CA THR A 38 -2.18 -24.98 15.78
C THR A 38 -1.83 -23.58 16.20
N SER A 39 -0.70 -23.42 16.89
CA SER A 39 -0.26 -22.12 17.35
C SER A 39 -0.19 -21.16 16.16
N ASP A 40 -0.80 -19.98 16.31
CA ASP A 40 -0.69 -18.87 15.34
C ASP A 40 0.70 -18.22 15.39
N ASP A 41 1.60 -18.73 16.23
CA ASP A 41 2.98 -18.29 16.32
C ASP A 41 3.75 -18.60 15.04
N LEU A 42 4.54 -17.63 14.58
CA LEU A 42 5.49 -17.79 13.50
C LEU A 42 6.88 -17.97 14.09
N THR A 43 7.51 -19.11 13.84
CA THR A 43 8.89 -19.36 14.25
C THR A 43 9.80 -19.30 13.04
N VAL A 44 10.88 -18.52 13.15
CA VAL A 44 11.90 -18.32 12.14
C VAL A 44 13.21 -18.87 12.66
N ARG A 45 13.90 -19.67 11.85
CA ARG A 45 15.24 -20.19 12.14
C ARG A 45 16.28 -19.39 11.36
N LEU A 46 17.13 -18.67 12.06
CA LEU A 46 18.20 -17.83 11.54
C LEU A 46 19.51 -18.62 11.53
N VAL A 47 20.15 -18.70 10.36
CA VAL A 47 21.41 -19.42 10.17
C VAL A 47 22.39 -18.66 9.31
N ASP A 48 23.67 -19.02 9.35
CA ASP A 48 24.67 -18.58 8.38
C ASP A 48 24.60 -19.40 7.06
N ALA A 49 25.51 -19.12 6.13
CA ALA A 49 25.61 -19.81 4.85
C ALA A 49 25.91 -21.31 5.01
N GLU A 50 26.63 -21.69 6.07
CA GLU A 50 26.97 -23.05 6.45
C GLU A 50 25.84 -23.76 7.23
N SER A 51 24.71 -23.09 7.44
CA SER A 51 23.56 -23.56 8.23
C SER A 51 23.80 -23.72 9.74
N ASN A 52 24.82 -23.06 10.30
CA ASN A 52 24.98 -22.93 11.74
C ASN A 52 23.96 -21.93 12.29
N PRO A 53 23.39 -22.16 13.49
CA PRO A 53 22.45 -21.23 14.10
C PRO A 53 23.11 -19.89 14.45
N ILE A 54 22.39 -18.80 14.26
CA ILE A 54 22.85 -17.45 14.64
C ILE A 54 22.04 -16.95 15.83
N ALA A 55 22.70 -16.81 16.97
CA ALA A 55 22.13 -16.25 18.20
C ALA A 55 22.28 -14.73 18.25
N GLY A 56 21.37 -14.05 18.95
CA GLY A 56 21.43 -12.60 19.17
C GLY A 56 21.11 -11.76 17.93
N ALA A 57 20.60 -12.38 16.86
CA ALA A 57 20.13 -11.64 15.69
C ALA A 57 18.75 -11.05 15.98
N ARG A 58 18.61 -9.76 15.73
CA ARG A 58 17.37 -9.01 15.83
C ARG A 58 16.56 -9.26 14.56
N ILE A 59 15.27 -9.57 14.67
CA ILE A 59 14.39 -9.84 13.52
C ILE A 59 13.02 -9.18 13.69
N GLY A 60 12.49 -8.64 12.58
CA GLY A 60 11.19 -7.98 12.51
C GLY A 60 10.58 -8.04 11.11
N PHE A 61 9.35 -7.54 10.96
CA PHE A 61 8.64 -7.50 9.67
C PHE A 61 9.11 -6.38 8.72
N GLU A 62 9.92 -5.47 9.24
CA GLU A 62 10.59 -4.36 8.54
C GLU A 62 11.71 -3.83 9.46
N ALA A 63 12.73 -3.18 8.89
CA ALA A 63 13.74 -2.44 9.66
C ALA A 63 13.62 -0.94 9.40
N SER A 64 13.61 -0.12 10.46
CA SER A 64 13.55 1.34 10.35
C SER A 64 14.80 1.99 10.96
N PHE A 65 15.32 3.03 10.29
CA PHE A 65 16.53 3.76 10.67
C PHE A 65 16.27 5.28 10.70
N GLY A 66 17.17 6.03 11.36
CA GLY A 66 17.24 7.49 11.30
C GLY A 66 16.56 8.24 12.47
N ASP A 67 16.07 9.46 12.21
CA ASP A 67 15.68 10.48 13.20
C ASP A 67 14.29 10.28 13.81
N ASN A 68 13.55 9.23 13.41
CA ASN A 68 12.26 8.89 14.02
C ASN A 68 12.51 8.29 15.42
N SER A 69 12.81 9.15 16.37
CA SER A 69 13.04 8.81 17.76
C SER A 69 11.74 8.33 18.44
N PHE A 70 11.47 7.04 18.36
CA PHE A 70 11.12 6.29 19.56
C PHE A 70 12.30 5.36 19.87
N GLU A 71 13.35 5.97 20.41
CA GLU A 71 14.62 5.36 20.86
C GLU A 71 15.54 4.86 19.73
N ALA A 72 16.85 5.02 19.92
CA ALA A 72 17.99 4.73 19.02
C ALA A 72 17.79 3.53 18.05
N PRO A 73 18.43 3.54 16.85
CA PRO A 73 17.83 3.03 15.60
C PRO A 73 16.77 1.97 15.88
N SER A 74 15.53 2.42 16.01
CA SER A 74 14.44 1.55 16.40
C SER A 74 14.16 0.60 15.25
N TRP A 75 14.68 -0.62 15.34
CA TRP A 75 14.37 -1.81 14.51
C TRP A 75 12.90 -2.27 14.63
N VAL A 76 12.03 -1.32 14.95
CA VAL A 76 10.64 -1.53 15.33
C VAL A 76 9.84 -0.44 14.64
N PHE A 77 9.06 -0.80 13.61
CA PHE A 77 7.68 -0.34 13.59
C PHE A 77 6.76 -1.14 12.67
N VAL A 78 5.51 -1.33 13.11
CA VAL A 78 4.32 -1.55 12.27
C VAL A 78 3.19 -0.74 12.92
N PRO A 79 2.37 0.05 12.20
CA PRO A 79 1.08 -0.49 11.72
C PRO A 79 0.54 0.15 10.42
N ASP A 80 -0.40 -0.56 9.79
CA ASP A 80 -1.45 0.08 9.00
C ASP A 80 -2.17 1.13 9.89
N PRO A 81 -2.25 2.42 9.49
CA PRO A 81 -2.92 3.45 10.29
C PRO A 81 -4.41 3.15 10.57
N ALA A 82 -5.04 2.19 9.88
CA ALA A 82 -6.40 1.76 10.16
C ALA A 82 -6.52 0.66 11.23
N SER A 83 -5.47 -0.11 11.52
CA SER A 83 -5.53 -1.23 12.47
C SER A 83 -4.86 -0.86 13.79
N LEU A 84 -5.64 -0.51 14.80
CA LEU A 84 -5.25 -0.24 16.20
C LEU A 84 -4.60 -1.46 16.93
N GLU A 85 -4.12 -2.47 16.21
CA GLU A 85 -3.46 -3.65 16.79
C GLU A 85 -1.95 -3.43 16.86
N ARG A 86 -1.39 -3.43 18.09
CA ARG A 86 0.06 -3.49 18.32
C ARG A 86 0.59 -4.82 17.78
N LEU A 87 1.23 -4.81 16.62
CA LEU A 87 1.94 -6.00 16.13
C LEU A 87 3.14 -6.33 17.05
N PRO A 88 3.62 -7.59 17.06
CA PRO A 88 4.75 -7.97 17.88
C PRO A 88 5.97 -7.11 17.58
N THR A 89 6.59 -6.62 18.65
CA THR A 89 7.88 -5.95 18.62
C THR A 89 8.96 -6.91 18.12
N GLU A 90 10.10 -6.33 17.73
CA GLU A 90 11.36 -7.02 17.53
C GLU A 90 11.53 -8.28 18.39
N VAL A 91 12.01 -9.35 17.75
CA VAL A 91 12.39 -10.60 18.40
C VAL A 91 13.89 -10.79 18.25
N ILE A 92 14.52 -11.37 19.27
CA ILE A 92 15.94 -11.74 19.23
C ILE A 92 16.04 -13.26 19.14
N SER A 93 16.90 -13.77 18.25
CA SER A 93 17.13 -15.20 18.13
C SER A 93 17.88 -15.78 19.34
N ASP A 94 17.47 -16.96 19.78
CA ASP A 94 18.11 -17.71 20.87
C ASP A 94 19.41 -18.42 20.42
N GLU A 95 20.03 -19.19 21.33
CA GLU A 95 21.24 -19.97 21.06
C GLU A 95 21.09 -20.99 19.93
N GLN A 96 19.85 -21.41 19.62
CA GLN A 96 19.52 -22.32 18.53
C GLN A 96 19.17 -21.57 17.24
N GLY A 97 19.29 -20.24 17.24
CA GLY A 97 18.94 -19.37 16.11
C GLY A 97 17.44 -19.23 15.92
N MET A 98 16.62 -19.53 16.93
CA MET A 98 15.16 -19.51 16.80
C MET A 98 14.59 -18.19 17.30
N ALA A 99 13.70 -17.59 16.49
CA ALA A 99 12.95 -16.39 16.84
C ALA A 99 11.45 -16.65 16.63
N THR A 100 10.64 -16.40 17.66
CA THR A 100 9.19 -16.68 17.61
C THR A 100 8.34 -15.41 17.77
N PHE A 101 7.52 -15.13 16.76
CA PHE A 101 6.55 -14.05 16.76
C PHE A 101 5.18 -14.58 17.17
N LYS A 102 4.66 -14.09 18.30
CA LYS A 102 3.31 -14.43 18.75
C LYS A 102 2.25 -13.91 17.77
N GLY A 103 1.39 -14.80 17.26
CA GLY A 103 0.38 -14.45 16.25
C GLY A 103 0.94 -14.11 14.86
N GLY A 104 2.23 -14.38 14.59
CA GLY A 104 2.89 -14.01 13.34
C GLY A 104 2.29 -14.67 12.09
N LYS A 105 1.71 -15.88 12.19
CA LYS A 105 1.06 -16.54 11.06
C LYS A 105 -0.21 -15.82 10.62
N THR A 106 -0.97 -15.29 11.56
CA THR A 106 -2.15 -14.46 11.28
C THR A 106 -1.76 -13.19 10.53
N ILE A 107 -0.65 -12.57 10.90
CA ILE A 107 -0.12 -11.38 10.20
C ILE A 107 0.26 -11.74 8.76
N ALA A 108 1.07 -12.79 8.58
CA ALA A 108 1.53 -13.23 7.27
C ALA A 108 0.38 -13.65 6.32
N SER A 109 -0.71 -14.19 6.85
CA SER A 109 -1.89 -14.56 6.04
C SER A 109 -2.72 -13.34 5.59
N LYS A 110 -2.79 -12.29 6.41
CA LYS A 110 -3.55 -11.07 6.12
C LYS A 110 -2.76 -10.08 5.25
N TYR A 111 -1.48 -9.90 5.56
CA TYR A 111 -0.63 -8.87 4.99
C TYR A 111 0.49 -9.50 4.16
N ARG A 112 0.91 -8.81 3.11
CA ARG A 112 2.19 -9.11 2.46
C ARG A 112 3.25 -8.43 3.31
N VAL A 113 4.11 -9.19 3.97
CA VAL A 113 5.16 -8.69 4.88
C VAL A 113 6.52 -9.30 4.51
N ALA A 114 7.58 -8.50 4.62
CA ALA A 114 8.95 -9.00 4.63
C ALA A 114 9.28 -9.49 6.05
N LEU A 115 10.41 -10.15 6.18
CA LEU A 115 11.16 -10.28 7.41
C LEU A 115 12.57 -9.78 7.14
N VAL A 116 13.08 -8.97 8.04
CA VAL A 116 14.47 -8.49 8.03
C VAL A 116 15.11 -8.89 9.34
N ALA A 117 16.34 -9.41 9.27
CA ALA A 117 17.14 -9.69 10.44
C ALA A 117 18.54 -9.11 10.31
N ARG A 118 19.13 -8.73 11.44
CA ARG A 118 20.52 -8.32 11.55
C ARG A 118 21.15 -8.81 12.84
N GLN A 119 22.37 -9.32 12.75
CA GLN A 119 23.28 -9.53 13.86
C GLN A 119 24.40 -8.49 13.74
N GLU A 120 24.41 -7.52 14.66
CA GLU A 120 25.27 -6.33 14.56
C GLU A 120 26.75 -6.62 14.86
N GLU A 121 27.05 -7.51 15.81
CA GLU A 121 28.43 -7.86 16.21
C GLU A 121 29.17 -8.69 15.16
N LEU A 122 28.44 -9.47 14.37
CA LEU A 122 28.91 -10.34 13.31
C LEU A 122 28.76 -9.69 11.93
N HIS A 123 28.12 -8.51 11.85
CA HIS A 123 27.82 -7.82 10.59
C HIS A 123 27.08 -8.71 9.59
N LEU A 124 26.05 -9.41 10.06
CA LEU A 124 25.24 -10.30 9.24
C LEU A 124 23.82 -9.76 9.09
N ALA A 125 23.29 -9.76 7.88
CA ALA A 125 21.92 -9.35 7.59
C ALA A 125 21.18 -10.37 6.73
N GLY A 126 19.86 -10.38 6.79
CA GLY A 126 19.01 -11.28 6.02
C GLY A 126 17.67 -10.65 5.72
N VAL A 127 17.11 -10.99 4.57
CA VAL A 127 15.79 -10.56 4.14
C VAL A 127 15.06 -11.72 3.47
N THR A 128 13.79 -11.89 3.79
CA THR A 128 12.91 -12.83 3.09
C THR A 128 11.47 -12.33 3.07
N ASN A 129 10.67 -12.77 2.12
CA ASN A 129 9.24 -12.47 2.11
C ASN A 129 8.46 -13.67 2.64
N LEU A 130 7.42 -13.41 3.42
CA LEU A 130 6.49 -14.45 3.85
C LEU A 130 5.42 -14.69 2.79
N SER A 131 5.04 -15.95 2.61
CA SER A 131 3.86 -16.32 1.83
C SER A 131 2.60 -16.14 2.65
N ARG A 132 1.43 -16.13 2.01
CA ARG A 132 0.14 -16.10 2.74
C ARG A 132 -0.20 -17.43 3.42
N GLU A 133 0.41 -18.52 2.97
CA GLU A 133 0.18 -19.89 3.43
C GLU A 133 1.54 -20.63 3.53
N GLY A 134 1.65 -21.62 4.42
CA GLY A 134 2.82 -22.52 4.47
C GLY A 134 4.05 -21.97 5.21
N ASN A 135 3.87 -21.07 6.18
CA ASN A 135 4.97 -20.50 6.99
C ASN A 135 5.28 -21.32 8.26
N ASP A 136 5.22 -22.65 8.19
CA ASP A 136 5.43 -23.51 9.36
C ASP A 136 6.92 -23.77 9.69
N ASP A 137 7.81 -23.65 8.70
CA ASP A 137 9.27 -23.80 8.84
C ASP A 137 10.00 -22.72 8.04
N VAL A 138 9.99 -21.49 8.56
CA VAL A 138 10.67 -20.36 7.91
C VAL A 138 12.14 -20.37 8.28
N LYS A 139 13.01 -20.67 7.30
CA LYS A 139 14.46 -20.55 7.44
C LYS A 139 14.94 -19.25 6.79
N MET A 140 15.70 -18.45 7.52
CA MET A 140 16.37 -17.25 7.00
C MET A 140 17.89 -17.45 7.08
N VAL A 141 18.57 -17.24 5.95
CA VAL A 141 20.03 -17.24 5.89
C VAL A 141 20.52 -15.80 6.02
N LEU A 142 21.42 -15.54 6.95
CA LEU A 142 22.10 -14.24 7.07
C LEU A 142 23.43 -14.29 6.33
N TYR A 143 23.72 -13.20 5.64
CA TYR A 143 24.94 -12.98 4.86
C TYR A 143 25.71 -11.78 5.40
N PRO A 144 27.02 -11.67 5.15
CA PRO A 144 27.76 -10.43 5.41
C PRO A 144 27.01 -9.22 4.85
N GLU A 145 26.71 -8.27 5.72
CA GLU A 145 25.94 -7.08 5.36
C GLU A 145 26.79 -6.10 4.55
N CYS A 146 26.11 -5.34 3.69
CA CYS A 146 26.66 -4.18 3.03
C CYS A 146 26.04 -2.93 3.64
N ARG A 147 26.89 -2.01 4.11
CA ARG A 147 26.50 -0.69 4.56
C ARG A 147 26.22 0.20 3.35
N ILE A 148 24.99 0.68 3.23
CA ILE A 148 24.56 1.57 2.17
C ILE A 148 24.41 2.97 2.75
N THR A 149 25.13 3.94 2.20
CA THR A 149 25.04 5.34 2.57
C THR A 149 24.66 6.18 1.36
N GLY A 150 24.07 7.34 1.59
CA GLY A 150 23.79 8.28 0.50
C GLY A 150 23.18 9.58 0.99
N ASN A 151 22.97 10.49 0.04
CA ASN A 151 22.32 11.78 0.28
C ASN A 151 21.17 11.98 -0.72
N LEU A 152 20.12 12.68 -0.29
CA LEU A 152 19.07 13.18 -1.17
C LEU A 152 19.37 14.64 -1.55
N GLN A 153 19.07 15.02 -2.79
CA GLN A 153 19.21 16.40 -3.24
C GLN A 153 18.03 16.82 -4.10
N CYS A 154 17.80 18.12 -4.25
CA CYS A 154 16.76 18.65 -5.13
C CYS A 154 17.20 20.01 -5.67
N GLY A 155 17.65 20.06 -6.92
CA GLY A 155 18.20 21.26 -7.53
C GLY A 155 17.21 22.43 -7.56
N GLU A 156 15.91 22.16 -7.64
CA GLU A 156 14.87 23.20 -7.60
C GLU A 156 14.73 23.87 -6.22
N LEU A 157 14.87 23.10 -5.13
CA LEU A 157 14.89 23.65 -3.77
C LEU A 157 16.20 24.40 -3.51
N GLU A 158 17.33 23.82 -3.92
CA GLU A 158 18.65 24.45 -3.80
C GLU A 158 18.70 25.80 -4.52
N SER A 159 18.16 25.88 -5.73
CA SER A 159 18.08 27.14 -6.49
C SER A 159 17.27 28.24 -5.79
N LYS A 160 16.40 27.86 -4.85
CA LYS A 160 15.57 28.77 -4.04
C LYS A 160 16.14 28.97 -2.62
N GLY A 161 17.29 28.39 -2.30
CA GLY A 161 17.88 28.42 -0.96
C GLY A 161 17.04 27.69 0.09
N LEU A 162 16.29 26.67 -0.31
CA LEU A 162 15.47 25.84 0.57
C LEU A 162 16.14 24.49 0.83
N GLU A 163 16.04 24.00 2.07
CA GLU A 163 16.60 22.71 2.47
C GLU A 163 15.55 21.58 2.43
N LEU A 164 16.03 20.37 2.11
CA LEU A 164 15.25 19.14 2.20
C LEU A 164 15.06 18.72 3.66
N HIS A 165 13.81 18.51 4.06
CA HIS A 165 13.42 18.05 5.38
C HIS A 165 12.33 16.98 5.26
N ARG A 166 12.12 16.21 6.33
CA ARG A 166 11.13 15.11 6.39
C ARG A 166 11.31 14.10 5.25
N ASN A 167 12.53 13.61 5.14
CA ASN A 167 12.94 12.67 4.12
C ASN A 167 12.65 11.25 4.57
N TRP A 168 12.28 10.42 3.60
CA TRP A 168 12.03 8.99 3.80
C TRP A 168 12.64 8.23 2.63
N VAL A 169 13.51 7.28 2.94
CA VAL A 169 14.10 6.36 1.96
C VAL A 169 13.64 4.96 2.31
N GLY A 170 12.99 4.29 1.38
CA GLY A 170 12.56 2.91 1.55
C GLY A 170 13.21 1.98 0.54
N VAL A 171 13.39 0.73 0.94
CA VAL A 171 13.93 -0.34 0.12
C VAL A 171 12.93 -1.47 0.08
N ASN A 172 12.62 -1.90 -1.13
CA ASN A 172 11.81 -3.07 -1.39
C ASN A 172 12.69 -4.25 -1.80
N PHE A 173 12.42 -5.41 -1.21
CA PHE A 173 12.88 -6.70 -1.67
C PHE A 173 11.71 -7.43 -2.34
N ASN A 174 11.82 -7.82 -3.61
CA ASN A 174 10.71 -8.49 -4.32
C ASN A 174 9.36 -7.73 -4.24
N LYS A 175 9.39 -6.40 -4.41
CA LYS A 175 8.22 -5.48 -4.37
C LYS A 175 7.54 -5.35 -2.99
N GLN A 176 8.22 -5.80 -1.96
CA GLN A 176 7.79 -5.77 -0.58
C GLN A 176 8.75 -4.85 0.18
N LEU A 177 8.22 -3.82 0.81
CA LEU A 177 8.98 -2.95 1.68
C LEU A 177 9.62 -3.78 2.80
N CYS A 178 10.92 -3.62 2.98
CA CYS A 178 11.68 -4.34 3.99
C CYS A 178 12.54 -3.42 4.87
N ILE A 179 13.04 -2.31 4.34
CA ILE A 179 13.83 -1.34 5.09
C ILE A 179 13.35 0.07 4.82
N GLU A 180 13.32 0.91 5.85
CA GLU A 180 13.02 2.32 5.79
C GLU A 180 14.06 3.16 6.55
N HIS A 181 14.28 4.39 6.12
CA HIS A 181 15.09 5.37 6.81
C HIS A 181 14.38 6.73 6.79
N TYR A 182 14.07 7.28 7.97
CA TYR A 182 13.48 8.61 8.11
C TYR A 182 14.54 9.59 8.59
N SER A 183 14.66 10.75 7.98
CA SER A 183 15.55 11.80 8.49
C SER A 183 15.04 13.19 8.20
N ASN A 184 15.36 14.13 9.08
CA ASN A 184 15.21 15.55 8.82
C ASN A 184 16.39 16.13 8.03
N THR A 185 17.45 15.36 7.81
CA THR A 185 18.59 15.70 6.97
C THR A 185 18.53 14.96 5.63
N SER A 186 19.35 15.37 4.67
CA SER A 186 19.45 14.71 3.36
C SER A 186 20.08 13.31 3.43
N GLY A 187 20.84 13.00 4.48
CA GLY A 187 21.60 11.77 4.59
C GLY A 187 20.73 10.57 4.94
N PHE A 188 21.13 9.40 4.46
CA PHE A 188 20.58 8.13 4.92
C PHE A 188 21.64 7.04 5.03
N GLU A 189 21.38 6.09 5.91
CA GLU A 189 22.19 4.90 6.12
C GLU A 189 21.31 3.67 6.32
N MET A 190 21.70 2.53 5.76
CA MET A 190 21.04 1.25 5.99
C MET A 190 21.99 0.08 5.76
N TYR A 191 21.57 -1.12 6.15
CA TYR A 191 22.37 -2.34 6.05
C TYR A 191 21.58 -3.40 5.28
N LEU A 192 22.10 -3.86 4.15
CA LEU A 192 21.44 -4.81 3.26
C LEU A 192 22.31 -6.05 3.02
N PRO A 193 21.75 -7.26 2.99
CA PRO A 193 22.47 -8.43 2.49
C PRO A 193 22.63 -8.37 0.96
N PRO A 194 23.49 -9.20 0.37
CA PRO A 194 23.61 -9.32 -1.08
C PRO A 194 22.28 -9.65 -1.74
N GLY A 195 21.96 -8.96 -2.85
CA GLY A 195 20.69 -9.13 -3.53
C GLY A 195 20.33 -7.97 -4.46
N GLU A 196 19.15 -8.09 -5.08
CA GLU A 196 18.55 -7.06 -5.91
C GLU A 196 17.36 -6.42 -5.18
N TYR A 197 17.31 -5.09 -5.22
CA TYR A 197 16.36 -4.28 -4.49
C TYR A 197 15.84 -3.14 -5.37
N SER A 198 14.69 -2.57 -4.99
CA SER A 198 14.31 -1.24 -5.45
C SER A 198 14.35 -0.26 -4.29
N LEU A 199 15.06 0.85 -4.48
CA LEU A 199 15.13 1.95 -3.53
C LEU A 199 14.20 3.05 -4.04
N PHE A 200 13.38 3.59 -3.16
CA PHE A 200 12.61 4.79 -3.41
C PHE A 200 12.92 5.82 -2.33
N ALA A 201 12.94 7.08 -2.72
CA ALA A 201 13.20 8.20 -1.83
C ALA A 201 12.09 9.23 -2.00
N VAL A 202 11.67 9.80 -0.88
CA VAL A 202 10.61 10.79 -0.78
C VAL A 202 11.14 11.94 0.07
N GLY A 203 10.91 13.18 -0.38
CA GLY A 203 11.33 14.37 0.34
C GLY A 203 10.31 15.49 0.29
N GLY A 204 10.45 16.43 1.25
CA GLY A 204 9.62 17.62 1.38
C GLY A 204 8.21 17.34 1.92
N ASP A 205 7.54 18.41 2.36
CA ASP A 205 6.19 18.33 2.94
C ASP A 205 5.19 17.61 2.02
N GLY A 206 4.60 16.53 2.54
CA GLY A 206 3.57 15.73 1.85
C GLY A 206 4.09 14.74 0.80
N GLY A 207 5.40 14.44 0.78
CA GLY A 207 5.99 13.44 -0.10
C GLY A 207 5.91 13.82 -1.58
N THR A 208 6.31 15.05 -1.86
CA THR A 208 6.08 15.73 -3.13
C THR A 208 7.29 15.72 -4.05
N LEU A 209 8.46 15.41 -3.49
CA LEU A 209 9.66 15.08 -4.21
C LEU A 209 9.87 13.56 -4.15
N LYS A 210 10.19 12.93 -5.28
CA LYS A 210 10.38 11.48 -5.35
C LYS A 210 11.56 11.10 -6.23
N ALA A 211 12.17 9.97 -5.92
CA ALA A 211 13.06 9.22 -6.80
C ALA A 211 12.85 7.72 -6.61
N GLU A 212 13.07 6.93 -7.65
CA GLU A 212 13.14 5.47 -7.58
C GLU A 212 14.31 4.96 -8.41
N ARG A 213 15.05 3.97 -7.88
CA ARG A 213 16.22 3.36 -8.50
C ARG A 213 16.26 1.87 -8.18
N SER A 214 16.82 1.08 -9.10
CA SER A 214 17.25 -0.28 -8.80
C SER A 214 18.58 -0.24 -8.04
N LEU A 215 18.73 -1.09 -7.03
CA LEU A 215 19.95 -1.24 -6.24
C LEU A 215 20.36 -2.71 -6.27
N VAL A 216 21.60 -2.97 -6.63
CA VAL A 216 22.20 -4.31 -6.56
C VAL A 216 23.31 -4.27 -5.52
N VAL A 217 23.23 -5.16 -4.54
CA VAL A 217 24.26 -5.36 -3.53
C VAL A 217 25.04 -6.63 -3.90
N PRO A 218 26.28 -6.52 -4.40
CA PRO A 218 27.07 -7.69 -4.77
C PRO A 218 27.53 -8.45 -3.53
N VAL A 219 27.77 -9.75 -3.69
CA VAL A 219 28.34 -10.60 -2.62
C VAL A 219 29.74 -10.09 -2.24
N GLY A 220 29.98 -9.94 -0.93
CA GLY A 220 31.29 -9.58 -0.38
C GLY A 220 31.64 -8.09 -0.44
N VAL A 221 30.73 -7.24 -0.91
CA VAL A 221 30.90 -5.78 -0.84
C VAL A 221 30.42 -5.30 0.54
N ALA A 222 31.32 -4.66 1.29
CA ALA A 222 31.04 -4.20 2.65
C ALA A 222 30.38 -2.82 2.71
N GLU A 223 30.60 -1.96 1.71
CA GLU A 223 30.04 -0.60 1.69
C GLU A 223 29.73 -0.14 0.25
N ILE A 224 28.60 0.54 0.09
CA ILE A 224 28.20 1.23 -1.14
C ILE A 224 27.77 2.64 -0.76
N GLU A 225 28.47 3.64 -1.29
CA GLU A 225 28.04 5.03 -1.23
C GLU A 225 27.26 5.37 -2.50
N LEU A 226 26.00 5.76 -2.32
CA LEU A 226 25.13 6.23 -3.39
C LEU A 226 25.37 7.74 -3.58
N PHE A 227 25.81 8.11 -4.79
CA PHE A 227 25.84 9.51 -5.22
C PHE A 227 24.48 10.17 -4.98
N PRO A 228 24.45 11.50 -4.74
CA PRO A 228 23.23 12.19 -4.36
C PRO A 228 22.04 11.82 -5.25
N ILE A 229 21.00 11.30 -4.62
CA ILE A 229 19.77 10.90 -5.28
C ILE A 229 18.97 12.17 -5.54
N GLU A 230 18.98 12.60 -6.80
CA GLU A 230 18.18 13.72 -7.26
C GLU A 230 16.68 13.41 -7.13
N LEU A 231 16.02 14.14 -6.24
CA LEU A 231 14.57 14.15 -6.11
C LEU A 231 13.99 15.22 -7.03
N SER A 232 13.09 14.81 -7.91
CA SER A 232 12.30 15.73 -8.73
C SER A 232 10.94 15.98 -8.10
N LEU A 233 10.39 17.19 -8.30
CA LEU A 233 8.96 17.43 -8.09
C LEU A 233 8.13 16.38 -8.81
N LYS A 234 7.04 15.96 -8.15
CA LYS A 234 5.98 15.22 -8.81
C LYS A 234 5.65 15.93 -10.13
N PRO A 235 5.63 15.20 -11.26
CA PRO A 235 5.48 15.82 -12.57
C PRO A 235 4.25 16.75 -12.67
N SER A 236 3.16 16.42 -11.97
CA SER A 236 1.95 17.24 -11.79
C SER A 236 2.19 18.61 -11.15
N ARG A 237 3.02 18.72 -10.10
CA ARG A 237 3.36 20.01 -9.44
C ARG A 237 4.24 20.89 -10.33
N GLY A 238 5.08 20.29 -11.17
CA GLY A 238 5.90 21.01 -12.14
C GLY A 238 5.10 21.66 -13.29
N LEU A 239 3.80 21.38 -13.40
CA LEU A 239 2.91 21.94 -14.41
C LEU A 239 2.28 23.29 -14.00
N GLY A 240 2.44 23.72 -12.74
CA GLY A 240 1.88 24.99 -12.27
C GLY A 240 2.22 26.17 -13.19
N GLY A 241 1.20 26.94 -13.58
CA GLY A 241 1.31 28.08 -14.49
C GLY A 241 1.40 27.74 -15.98
N ARG A 242 1.51 26.45 -16.36
CA ARG A 242 1.53 26.03 -17.76
C ARG A 242 0.10 25.84 -18.30
N PRO A 243 -0.12 26.01 -19.62
CA PRO A 243 -1.39 25.64 -20.25
C PRO A 243 -1.71 24.16 -19.98
N ALA A 244 -2.97 23.88 -19.64
CA ALA A 244 -3.44 22.53 -19.38
C ALA A 244 -3.33 21.66 -20.65
N PRO A 245 -2.68 20.47 -20.60
CA PRO A 245 -2.67 19.54 -21.72
C PRO A 245 -4.09 19.18 -22.18
N GLU A 246 -4.29 19.08 -23.49
CA GLU A 246 -5.63 18.84 -24.07
C GLU A 246 -6.20 17.47 -23.69
N LEU A 247 -7.53 17.32 -23.70
CA LEU A 247 -8.18 16.03 -23.47
C LEU A 247 -7.84 15.05 -24.59
N THR A 248 -7.11 13.98 -24.26
CA THR A 248 -6.80 12.87 -25.18
C THR A 248 -7.42 11.57 -24.68
N ASP A 249 -7.59 10.62 -25.59
CA ASP A 249 -8.04 9.24 -25.30
C ASP A 249 -9.46 9.10 -24.71
N VAL A 250 -10.26 10.17 -24.76
CA VAL A 250 -11.69 10.10 -24.47
C VAL A 250 -12.39 9.24 -25.52
N ILE A 251 -13.04 8.17 -25.08
CA ILE A 251 -13.84 7.28 -25.96
C ILE A 251 -15.33 7.58 -25.91
N ALA A 252 -15.83 8.05 -24.77
CA ALA A 252 -17.22 8.42 -24.57
C ALA A 252 -17.35 9.40 -23.41
N TRP A 253 -18.45 10.15 -23.41
CA TRP A 253 -18.85 11.01 -22.30
C TRP A 253 -20.16 10.51 -21.70
N LYS A 254 -20.20 10.42 -20.37
CA LYS A 254 -21.44 10.46 -19.60
C LYS A 254 -21.76 11.92 -19.30
N GLY A 255 -22.97 12.35 -19.65
CA GLY A 255 -23.40 13.74 -19.55
C GLY A 255 -22.82 14.63 -20.65
N ASP A 256 -23.02 15.94 -20.53
CA ASP A 256 -22.62 16.92 -21.54
C ASP A 256 -21.14 17.32 -21.39
N GLY A 257 -20.26 16.42 -21.81
CA GLY A 257 -18.82 16.65 -21.81
C GLY A 257 -18.33 17.62 -22.91
N PRO A 258 -17.23 18.37 -22.65
CA PRO A 258 -16.64 19.25 -23.64
C PRO A 258 -15.96 18.48 -24.79
N LYS A 259 -15.80 19.14 -25.96
CA LYS A 259 -14.99 18.62 -27.06
C LYS A 259 -13.49 18.87 -26.83
N SER A 260 -13.17 19.94 -26.11
CA SER A 260 -11.81 20.33 -25.73
C SER A 260 -11.81 21.18 -24.46
N LEU A 261 -10.67 21.26 -23.77
CA LEU A 261 -10.49 22.19 -22.64
C LEU A 261 -10.61 23.65 -23.07
N LYS A 262 -10.35 23.97 -24.35
CA LYS A 262 -10.53 25.32 -24.88
C LYS A 262 -11.98 25.78 -24.80
N ASP A 263 -12.94 24.86 -24.91
CA ASP A 263 -14.38 25.15 -24.79
C ASP A 263 -14.77 25.59 -23.37
N LEU A 264 -13.90 25.31 -22.39
CA LEU A 264 -14.09 25.66 -20.99
C LEU A 264 -13.35 26.94 -20.57
N LYS A 265 -12.72 27.68 -21.49
CA LYS A 265 -12.13 28.98 -21.16
C LYS A 265 -13.16 29.91 -20.52
N GLY A 266 -12.75 30.60 -19.46
CA GLY A 266 -13.60 31.43 -18.61
C GLY A 266 -14.23 30.70 -17.42
N LYS A 267 -14.16 29.36 -17.39
CA LYS A 267 -14.57 28.50 -16.26
C LYS A 267 -13.36 28.07 -15.45
N VAL A 268 -13.58 27.77 -14.18
CA VAL A 268 -12.61 27.07 -13.35
C VAL A 268 -12.86 25.57 -13.54
N VAL A 269 -11.84 24.79 -13.87
CA VAL A 269 -12.01 23.36 -14.17
C VAL A 269 -11.28 22.53 -13.11
N LEU A 270 -11.96 21.51 -12.59
CA LEU A 270 -11.37 20.49 -11.72
C LEU A 270 -11.38 19.16 -12.46
N LEU A 271 -10.21 18.68 -12.88
CA LEU A 271 -10.05 17.34 -13.46
C LEU A 271 -9.92 16.34 -12.32
N ASP A 272 -10.76 15.31 -12.29
CA ASP A 272 -10.73 14.23 -11.31
C ASP A 272 -10.30 12.92 -11.99
N PHE A 273 -9.04 12.52 -11.80
CA PHE A 273 -8.51 11.25 -12.31
C PHE A 273 -8.88 10.13 -11.33
N TRP A 274 -9.71 9.18 -11.77
CA TRP A 274 -10.21 8.09 -10.93
C TRP A 274 -10.45 6.79 -11.73
N GLY A 275 -10.72 5.69 -11.03
CA GLY A 275 -11.11 4.41 -11.65
C GLY A 275 -11.96 3.55 -10.73
N TYR A 276 -12.74 2.61 -11.28
CA TYR A 276 -13.67 1.78 -10.51
C TYR A 276 -13.02 0.96 -9.38
N TRP A 277 -11.75 0.60 -9.54
CA TRP A 277 -10.97 -0.20 -8.59
C TRP A 277 -10.47 0.65 -7.41
N CYS A 278 -10.54 1.97 -7.52
CA CYS A 278 -9.97 2.91 -6.56
C CYS A 278 -10.96 3.21 -5.44
N GLN A 279 -10.87 2.48 -4.32
CA GLN A 279 -11.74 2.68 -3.16
C GLN A 279 -11.64 4.10 -2.58
N ALA A 280 -10.43 4.68 -2.53
CA ALA A 280 -10.22 6.05 -2.08
C ALA A 280 -10.90 7.08 -3.00
N CYS A 281 -10.97 6.82 -4.31
CA CYS A 281 -11.67 7.68 -5.26
C CYS A 281 -13.18 7.66 -4.98
N ILE A 282 -13.75 6.46 -4.82
CA ILE A 282 -15.18 6.28 -4.47
C ILE A 282 -15.51 7.01 -3.17
N ALA A 283 -14.66 6.92 -2.15
CA ALA A 283 -14.86 7.58 -0.87
C ALA A 283 -14.87 9.12 -0.98
N LYS A 284 -14.19 9.70 -1.99
CA LYS A 284 -14.15 11.15 -2.23
C LYS A 284 -15.31 11.67 -3.09
N MET A 285 -15.99 10.82 -3.86
CA MET A 285 -17.08 11.25 -4.75
C MET A 285 -18.20 12.05 -4.04
N PRO A 286 -18.68 11.69 -2.82
CA PRO A 286 -19.71 12.49 -2.14
C PRO A 286 -19.29 13.95 -1.93
N ARG A 287 -18.00 14.20 -1.67
CA ARG A 287 -17.45 15.54 -1.51
C ARG A 287 -17.33 16.28 -2.84
N LEU A 288 -16.97 15.59 -3.93
CA LEU A 288 -16.99 16.18 -5.27
C LEU A 288 -18.39 16.58 -5.71
N ILE A 289 -19.41 15.77 -5.39
CA ILE A 289 -20.82 16.11 -5.63
C ILE A 289 -21.21 17.37 -4.86
N GLU A 290 -20.75 17.54 -3.62
CA GLU A 290 -20.98 18.75 -2.83
C GLU A 290 -20.31 19.99 -3.45
N LEU A 291 -19.04 19.90 -3.84
CA LEU A 291 -18.31 20.99 -4.49
C LEU A 291 -18.98 21.41 -5.81
N ASP A 292 -19.41 20.43 -6.61
CA ASP A 292 -20.14 20.66 -7.85
C ASP A 292 -21.48 21.36 -7.57
N ASN A 293 -22.27 20.90 -6.60
CA ASN A 293 -23.52 21.55 -6.22
C ASN A 293 -23.32 23.01 -5.75
N LEU A 294 -22.28 23.27 -4.96
CA LEU A 294 -21.99 24.60 -4.42
C LEU A 294 -21.46 25.56 -5.49
N TYR A 295 -20.60 25.09 -6.39
CA TYR A 295 -19.78 25.98 -7.22
C TYR A 295 -20.07 25.92 -8.72
N ARG A 296 -20.87 24.97 -9.20
CA ARG A 296 -21.23 24.89 -10.63
C ARG A 296 -21.86 26.19 -11.14
N GLN A 297 -22.77 26.79 -10.37
CA GLN A 297 -23.40 28.06 -10.73
C GLN A 297 -22.42 29.24 -10.70
N HIS A 298 -21.36 29.13 -9.91
CA HIS A 298 -20.28 30.12 -9.79
C HIS A 298 -19.20 29.97 -10.87
N GLY A 299 -19.31 28.94 -11.72
CA GLY A 299 -18.42 28.71 -12.86
C GLY A 299 -17.39 27.60 -12.67
N LEU A 300 -17.54 26.75 -11.65
CA LEU A 300 -16.79 25.49 -11.55
C LEU A 300 -17.34 24.47 -12.55
N VAL A 301 -16.45 23.75 -13.21
CA VAL A 301 -16.74 22.56 -14.02
C VAL A 301 -15.87 21.42 -13.52
N ILE A 302 -16.48 20.39 -12.94
CA ILE A 302 -15.78 19.16 -12.61
C ILE A 302 -15.83 18.23 -13.83
N LEU A 303 -14.70 17.65 -14.22
CA LEU A 303 -14.63 16.61 -15.24
C LEU A 303 -14.04 15.34 -14.62
N GLY A 304 -14.86 14.31 -14.47
CA GLY A 304 -14.39 13.00 -14.06
C GLY A 304 -13.68 12.31 -15.22
N LEU A 305 -12.42 11.91 -15.05
CA LEU A 305 -11.65 11.14 -16.00
C LEU A 305 -11.57 9.70 -15.48
N HIS A 306 -12.53 8.87 -15.90
CA HIS A 306 -12.58 7.46 -15.51
C HIS A 306 -11.57 6.65 -16.33
N ILE A 307 -10.54 6.18 -15.66
CA ILE A 307 -9.43 5.42 -16.23
C ILE A 307 -9.63 3.95 -15.88
N ASP A 308 -9.85 3.15 -16.91
CA ASP A 308 -9.98 1.70 -16.83
C ASP A 308 -8.80 1.03 -17.54
N THR A 309 -8.17 0.06 -16.89
CA THR A 309 -7.08 -0.74 -17.47
C THR A 309 -7.60 -1.85 -18.39
N GLY A 310 -8.69 -1.59 -19.11
CA GLY A 310 -9.29 -2.49 -20.09
C GLY A 310 -9.98 -3.73 -19.52
N GLU A 311 -10.30 -3.79 -18.22
CA GLU A 311 -10.80 -5.02 -17.59
C GLU A 311 -12.32 -5.05 -17.35
N LYS A 312 -13.00 -3.90 -17.11
CA LYS A 312 -14.43 -3.93 -16.70
C LYS A 312 -15.38 -2.87 -17.24
N ILE A 313 -14.97 -1.60 -17.33
CA ILE A 313 -15.83 -0.49 -17.72
C ILE A 313 -15.22 0.19 -18.95
N THR A 314 -15.60 -0.33 -20.11
CA THR A 314 -15.13 0.17 -21.41
C THR A 314 -16.25 0.86 -22.20
N SER A 315 -17.48 0.84 -21.68
CA SER A 315 -18.65 1.41 -22.33
C SER A 315 -19.58 2.13 -21.35
N LEU A 316 -20.42 3.04 -21.86
CA LEU A 316 -21.40 3.77 -21.04
C LEU A 316 -22.41 2.85 -20.32
N PRO A 317 -22.94 1.77 -20.94
CA PRO A 317 -23.83 0.86 -20.22
C PRO A 317 -23.16 0.16 -19.02
N GLU A 318 -21.89 -0.24 -19.15
CA GLU A 318 -21.12 -0.84 -18.05
C GLU A 318 -20.87 0.18 -16.94
N TYR A 319 -20.54 1.41 -17.32
CA TYR A 319 -20.36 2.53 -16.40
C TYR A 319 -21.65 2.81 -15.63
N ASP A 320 -22.78 2.91 -16.32
CA ASP A 320 -24.09 3.16 -15.72
C ASP A 320 -24.46 2.03 -14.74
N ALA A 321 -24.29 0.78 -15.14
CA ALA A 321 -24.54 -0.36 -14.27
C ALA A 321 -23.65 -0.35 -13.01
N PHE A 322 -22.41 0.10 -13.12
CA PHE A 322 -21.52 0.28 -11.98
C PHE A 322 -21.99 1.41 -11.07
N MET A 323 -22.31 2.58 -11.62
CA MET A 323 -22.73 3.75 -10.85
C MET A 323 -24.06 3.52 -10.13
N GLU A 324 -25.01 2.78 -10.72
CA GLU A 324 -26.25 2.38 -10.05
C GLU A 324 -25.98 1.56 -8.78
N ARG A 325 -25.04 0.61 -8.83
CA ARG A 325 -24.64 -0.17 -7.64
C ARG A 325 -23.93 0.70 -6.61
N LEU A 326 -23.17 1.68 -7.05
CA LEU A 326 -22.38 2.57 -6.19
C LEU A 326 -23.27 3.58 -5.46
N LYS A 327 -24.31 4.08 -6.14
CA LYS A 327 -25.27 5.06 -5.62
C LYS A 327 -25.86 4.63 -4.27
N GLU A 328 -26.35 3.39 -4.21
CA GLU A 328 -26.94 2.83 -2.99
C GLU A 328 -25.90 2.48 -1.93
N LYS A 329 -24.75 1.93 -2.34
CA LYS A 329 -23.78 1.35 -1.40
C LYS A 329 -22.81 2.36 -0.79
N ALA A 330 -22.45 3.41 -1.51
CA ALA A 330 -21.34 4.28 -1.15
C ALA A 330 -21.64 5.78 -1.30
N LEU A 331 -22.60 6.17 -2.15
CA LEU A 331 -22.91 7.59 -2.37
C LEU A 331 -24.13 8.09 -1.57
N GLY A 332 -24.77 7.23 -0.78
CA GLY A 332 -25.93 7.60 0.03
C GLY A 332 -27.11 8.12 -0.81
N GLY A 333 -27.30 7.56 -2.00
CA GLY A 333 -28.35 7.98 -2.94
C GLY A 333 -28.00 9.22 -3.78
N LYS A 334 -26.86 9.88 -3.54
CA LYS A 334 -26.41 11.02 -4.36
C LYS A 334 -25.98 10.56 -5.76
N GLU A 335 -26.26 11.40 -6.76
CA GLU A 335 -25.88 11.15 -8.15
C GLU A 335 -24.71 12.04 -8.57
N VAL A 336 -23.86 11.50 -9.45
CA VAL A 336 -22.81 12.25 -10.12
C VAL A 336 -23.41 12.97 -11.32
N ALA A 337 -23.62 14.28 -11.19
CA ALA A 337 -24.21 15.11 -12.24
C ALA A 337 -23.17 15.77 -13.16
N TYR A 338 -21.91 15.87 -12.72
CA TYR A 338 -20.84 16.43 -13.53
C TYR A 338 -20.41 15.47 -14.66
N PRO A 339 -19.92 15.97 -15.80
CA PRO A 339 -19.52 15.12 -16.92
C PRO A 339 -18.39 14.15 -16.56
N VAL A 340 -18.49 12.91 -17.04
CA VAL A 340 -17.45 11.89 -16.88
C VAL A 340 -17.00 11.36 -18.23
N ALA A 341 -15.72 11.53 -18.54
CA ALA A 341 -15.08 10.92 -19.69
C ALA A 341 -14.66 9.49 -19.34
N LEU A 342 -15.05 8.54 -20.20
CA LEU A 342 -14.42 7.23 -20.22
C LEU A 342 -13.12 7.36 -21.02
N ILE A 343 -12.00 7.01 -20.40
CA ILE A 343 -10.67 7.06 -21.00
C ILE A 343 -10.23 5.64 -21.33
N ALA A 344 -9.90 5.38 -22.60
CA ALA A 344 -9.31 4.11 -22.97
C ALA A 344 -7.83 4.07 -22.58
N GLU A 345 -7.40 2.96 -21.97
CA GLU A 345 -5.99 2.63 -21.89
C GLU A 345 -5.41 2.52 -23.30
N LYS A 346 -4.25 3.16 -23.50
CA LYS A 346 -3.41 2.95 -24.68
C LYS A 346 -1.98 2.88 -24.21
N GLU A 347 -1.21 1.94 -24.77
CA GLU A 347 0.24 1.91 -24.61
C GLU A 347 0.81 3.31 -24.93
N THR A 348 1.49 3.90 -23.95
CA THR A 348 2.21 5.14 -24.16
C THR A 348 3.63 4.78 -24.62
N PRO A 349 4.22 5.51 -25.58
CA PRO A 349 5.60 5.26 -26.03
C PRO A 349 6.66 5.53 -24.94
N PHE A 350 6.24 5.94 -23.73
CA PHE A 350 7.08 6.15 -22.55
C PHE A 350 7.12 4.94 -21.61
N ALA A 351 6.56 3.80 -22.03
CA ALA A 351 6.74 2.49 -21.39
C ALA A 351 8.20 2.00 -21.55
N GLY A 352 9.14 2.69 -20.91
CA GLY A 352 10.57 2.40 -21.04
C GLY A 352 11.43 2.98 -19.94
N ASN A 353 11.07 4.13 -19.36
CA ASN A 353 11.79 4.72 -18.22
C ASN A 353 10.78 5.12 -17.13
N SER A 354 10.71 4.34 -16.05
CA SER A 354 9.97 4.60 -14.79
C SER A 354 8.44 4.76 -14.81
N ALA A 355 7.73 4.70 -15.95
CA ALA A 355 6.31 5.03 -16.03
C ALA A 355 5.35 3.82 -16.11
N LYS A 356 5.28 2.99 -15.05
CA LYS A 356 4.10 2.13 -14.81
C LYS A 356 2.97 2.85 -14.05
N ALA A 357 3.10 4.16 -13.82
CA ALA A 357 2.20 4.90 -12.94
C ALA A 357 1.07 5.65 -13.67
N ALA A 358 1.28 6.05 -14.93
CA ALA A 358 0.26 6.69 -15.76
C ALA A 358 -0.37 5.67 -16.72
N MET A 359 -1.61 5.27 -16.44
CA MET A 359 -2.35 4.23 -17.18
C MET A 359 -2.85 4.68 -18.57
N CYS A 360 -2.70 5.96 -18.94
CA CYS A 360 -3.11 6.49 -20.24
C CYS A 360 -2.34 7.78 -20.59
N LYS A 361 -2.42 8.26 -21.84
CA LYS A 361 -1.64 9.44 -22.26
C LYS A 361 -2.07 10.72 -21.56
N ILE A 362 -3.36 10.88 -21.28
CA ILE A 362 -3.85 12.05 -20.54
C ILE A 362 -3.33 12.04 -19.10
N ALA A 363 -3.36 10.91 -18.39
CA ALA A 363 -2.73 10.79 -17.08
C ALA A 363 -1.23 11.13 -17.14
N ALA A 364 -0.52 10.62 -18.15
CA ALA A 364 0.90 10.89 -18.34
C ALA A 364 1.19 12.37 -18.61
N ALA A 365 0.38 13.02 -19.45
CA ALA A 365 0.53 14.44 -19.79
C ALA A 365 0.35 15.35 -18.57
N TYR A 366 -0.50 14.95 -17.63
CA TYR A 366 -0.72 15.63 -16.36
C TYR A 366 0.20 15.16 -15.23
N GLY A 367 1.10 14.20 -15.50
CA GLY A 367 2.02 13.69 -14.50
C GLY A 367 1.35 12.84 -13.41
N VAL A 368 0.18 12.29 -13.68
CA VAL A 368 -0.62 11.51 -12.73
C VAL A 368 -0.02 10.11 -12.59
N ASP A 369 0.48 9.81 -11.39
CA ASP A 369 1.12 8.55 -11.01
C ASP A 369 0.31 7.74 -9.97
N ARG A 370 -0.81 8.30 -9.50
CA ARG A 370 -1.66 7.73 -8.43
C ARG A 370 -3.10 8.20 -8.56
N TYR A 371 -4.01 7.49 -7.91
CA TYR A 371 -5.44 7.79 -7.93
C TYR A 371 -6.02 7.77 -6.50
N PRO A 372 -6.93 8.69 -6.14
CA PRO A 372 -7.39 9.80 -6.95
C PRO A 372 -6.32 10.89 -7.06
N THR A 373 -6.26 11.56 -8.21
CA THR A 373 -5.52 12.81 -8.37
C THR A 373 -6.47 13.83 -8.96
N MET A 374 -6.55 15.01 -8.35
CA MET A 374 -7.37 16.10 -8.85
C MET A 374 -6.48 17.27 -9.28
N ILE A 375 -6.74 17.86 -10.44
CA ILE A 375 -5.96 19.00 -10.96
C ILE A 375 -6.89 20.19 -11.15
N LEU A 376 -6.54 21.32 -10.53
CA LEU A 376 -7.26 22.57 -10.65
C LEU A 376 -6.69 23.41 -11.80
N ILE A 377 -7.58 23.94 -12.65
CA ILE A 377 -7.26 24.75 -13.82
C ILE A 377 -8.00 26.09 -13.71
N ASP A 378 -7.29 27.19 -13.96
CA ASP A 378 -7.83 28.55 -13.89
C ASP A 378 -8.73 28.90 -15.10
N ARG A 379 -9.35 30.08 -15.04
CA ARG A 379 -10.22 30.60 -16.10
C ARG A 379 -9.51 30.84 -17.44
N ASN A 380 -8.17 30.89 -17.47
CA ASN A 380 -7.39 31.05 -18.68
C ASN A 380 -7.01 29.72 -19.33
N GLY A 381 -7.25 28.60 -18.62
CA GLY A 381 -6.86 27.26 -19.04
C GLY A 381 -5.45 26.88 -18.61
N ASN A 382 -4.89 27.51 -17.56
CA ASN A 382 -3.59 27.16 -17.00
C ASN A 382 -3.75 26.31 -15.74
N ILE A 383 -2.85 25.35 -15.55
CA ILE A 383 -2.82 24.50 -14.36
C ILE A 383 -2.43 25.34 -13.16
N VAL A 384 -3.25 25.28 -12.11
CA VAL A 384 -2.97 25.88 -10.80
C VAL A 384 -2.15 24.90 -9.96
N GLY A 385 -2.52 23.61 -9.96
CA GLY A 385 -1.82 22.55 -9.25
C GLY A 385 -2.71 21.35 -8.93
N GLU A 386 -2.19 20.40 -8.14
CA GLU A 386 -3.01 19.36 -7.52
C GLU A 386 -3.97 19.99 -6.50
N PHE A 387 -5.21 19.51 -6.49
CA PHE A 387 -6.24 19.89 -5.52
C PHE A 387 -6.41 18.75 -4.52
N HIS A 388 -6.27 19.04 -3.23
CA HIS A 388 -6.38 18.05 -2.16
C HIS A 388 -7.59 18.26 -1.25
N ASP A 389 -8.44 19.26 -1.55
CA ASP A 389 -9.57 19.68 -0.70
C ASP A 389 -9.12 20.13 0.70
N THR A 390 -7.94 20.76 0.76
CA THR A 390 -7.46 21.46 1.97
C THR A 390 -8.09 22.85 2.08
N PRO A 391 -8.10 23.48 3.28
CA PRO A 391 -8.55 24.86 3.43
C PRO A 391 -7.88 25.85 2.46
N GLU A 392 -6.59 25.67 2.20
CA GLU A 392 -5.80 26.47 1.26
C GLU A 392 -6.25 26.27 -0.19
N ASP A 393 -6.52 25.03 -0.58
CA ASP A 393 -7.04 24.70 -1.91
C ASP A 393 -8.44 25.28 -2.12
N LEU A 394 -9.30 25.18 -1.10
CA LEU A 394 -10.65 25.74 -1.12
C LEU A 394 -10.64 27.27 -1.19
N ALA A 395 -9.74 27.93 -0.46
CA ALA A 395 -9.54 29.37 -0.57
C ALA A 395 -9.09 29.76 -1.99
N THR A 396 -8.16 28.98 -2.57
CA THR A 396 -7.71 29.18 -3.95
C THR A 396 -8.84 28.99 -4.96
N LEU A 397 -9.65 27.95 -4.82
CA LEU A 397 -10.83 27.68 -5.63
C LEU A 397 -11.84 28.85 -5.55
N LYS A 398 -12.21 29.27 -4.34
CA LYS A 398 -13.14 30.40 -4.10
C LYS A 398 -12.63 31.69 -4.76
N LYS A 399 -11.33 31.98 -4.60
CA LYS A 399 -10.68 33.13 -5.25
C LYS A 399 -10.77 33.07 -6.78
N LEU A 400 -10.50 31.91 -7.40
CA LEU A 400 -10.60 31.73 -8.85
C LEU A 400 -12.05 31.85 -9.37
N LEU A 401 -13.01 31.46 -8.54
CA LEU A 401 -14.43 31.62 -8.82
C LEU A 401 -14.91 33.07 -8.61
N GLY A 402 -14.14 33.92 -7.94
CA GLY A 402 -14.51 35.31 -7.62
C GLY A 402 -15.44 35.42 -6.41
N LEU A 403 -15.37 34.45 -5.50
CA LEU A 403 -16.14 34.42 -4.26
C LEU A 403 -15.36 35.11 -3.12
N PRO A 404 -16.04 35.82 -2.20
CA PRO A 404 -15.39 36.49 -1.08
C PRO A 404 -14.82 35.50 -0.05
N ASP A 405 -13.72 35.90 0.61
CA ASP A 405 -13.15 35.16 1.72
C ASP A 405 -14.18 35.08 2.86
N GLY A 406 -14.56 33.86 3.25
CA GLY A 406 -15.56 33.61 4.32
C GLY A 406 -17.00 33.36 3.86
N SER A 407 -17.25 33.12 2.57
CA SER A 407 -18.56 32.58 2.13
C SER A 407 -18.79 31.20 2.76
N ASP A 408 -19.74 31.14 3.69
CA ASP A 408 -20.18 29.95 4.39
C ASP A 408 -20.61 28.86 3.39
N GLU A 409 -20.07 27.65 3.53
CA GLU A 409 -20.41 26.48 2.69
C GLU A 409 -21.85 25.99 2.91
N SER A 410 -22.57 26.56 3.89
CA SER A 410 -23.92 26.17 4.27
C SER A 410 -25.05 26.84 3.47
N LYS A 411 -24.75 27.80 2.57
CA LYS A 411 -25.80 28.50 1.80
C LYS A 411 -25.59 28.40 0.28
N PRO A 412 -26.61 27.89 -0.46
CA PRO A 412 -26.59 27.83 -1.92
C PRO A 412 -26.65 29.23 -2.57
#